data_AF-G5J6S9-F1
#
_entry.id   AF-G5J6S9-F1
#
_cell.length_a   1.000
_cell.length_b   1.000
_cell.length_c   1.000
_cell.angle_alpha   90.00
_cell.angle_beta   90.00
_cell.angle_gamma   90.00
#
_symmetry.space_group_name_H-M   'P 1'
#
loop_
_entity.id
_entity.type
_entity.pdbx_description
1 polymer ?
#
loop_
_entity_poly.entity_id
_entity_poly.type
_entity_poly.pdbx_seq_one_letter_code
_entity_poly.pdbx_strand_id
1 'polypeptide(L)'
;NTIIKHHYYIPRNSFLKSIWEQLDSSLQDALALAALQAKRKGKNHISTNNLFATLRRLNPEPLSNFFKKLPTDALPEPISEDISVDDKIFGKVYSLSPCITTSLTKLSSHIISQKKITSQEVFVDLAKYCRGNAVKRLRTCGVNPKKIDSIVKQLGWSTK
;
A
#
# COMPACT_ATOMS: atom_id res chain seq x y z
N ASN A 1 3.12 22.84 5.72
CA ASN A 1 3.90 22.85 4.46
C ASN A 1 5.10 21.93 4.58
N THR A 2 4.89 20.63 4.46
CA THR A 2 5.99 19.66 4.37
C THR A 2 6.18 19.38 2.89
N ILE A 3 7.18 20.02 2.29
CA ILE A 3 7.57 19.77 0.90
C ILE A 3 8.15 18.36 0.88
N ILE A 4 7.37 17.38 0.40
CA ILE A 4 7.90 16.07 0.05
C ILE A 4 8.75 16.31 -1.18
N LYS A 5 10.07 16.41 -0.98
CA LYS A 5 11.04 16.28 -2.07
C LYS A 5 10.71 14.98 -2.79
N HIS A 6 10.33 15.06 -4.06
CA HIS A 6 10.16 13.90 -4.93
C HIS A 6 11.54 13.27 -5.12
N HIS A 7 11.98 12.46 -4.16
CA HIS A 7 13.15 11.62 -4.32
C HIS A 7 12.78 10.51 -5.31
N TYR A 8 13.55 10.39 -6.38
CA TYR A 8 13.39 9.31 -7.35
C TYR A 8 13.88 8.01 -6.71
N TYR A 9 12.98 7.30 -6.02
CA TYR A 9 13.29 5.97 -5.49
C TYR A 9 13.39 4.98 -6.64
N ILE A 10 14.51 4.27 -6.77
CA ILE A 10 14.64 3.19 -7.76
C ILE A 10 14.59 1.84 -7.03
N PRO A 11 13.51 1.05 -7.18
CA PRO A 11 13.44 -0.28 -6.57
C PRO A 11 14.48 -1.21 -7.21
N ARG A 12 15.12 -2.07 -6.40
CA ARG A 12 15.98 -3.15 -6.92
C ARG A 12 15.20 -4.37 -7.38
N ASN A 13 14.01 -4.60 -6.84
CA ASN A 13 13.14 -5.66 -7.29
C ASN A 13 12.74 -5.42 -8.77
N SER A 14 13.05 -6.37 -9.65
CA SER A 14 12.88 -6.21 -11.11
C SER A 14 11.44 -5.92 -11.52
N PHE A 15 10.47 -6.59 -10.87
CA PHE A 15 9.05 -6.36 -11.11
C PHE A 15 8.62 -4.96 -10.67
N LEU A 16 8.97 -4.53 -9.45
CA LEU A 16 8.68 -3.16 -9.02
C LEU A 16 9.35 -2.14 -9.94
N LYS A 17 10.58 -2.39 -10.40
CA LYS A 17 11.29 -1.50 -11.32
C LYS A 17 10.55 -1.35 -12.65
N SER A 18 9.96 -2.42 -13.19
CA SER A 18 9.23 -2.34 -14.47
C SER A 18 7.90 -1.58 -14.36
N ILE A 19 7.29 -1.51 -13.18
CA ILE A 19 6.00 -0.84 -12.98
C ILE A 19 6.11 0.45 -12.16
N TRP A 20 7.31 0.85 -11.72
CA TRP A 20 7.48 1.94 -10.75
C TRP A 20 6.85 3.24 -11.21
N GLU A 21 7.16 3.64 -12.45
CA GLU A 21 6.61 4.82 -13.11
C GLU A 21 5.11 4.68 -13.45
N GLN A 22 4.49 3.54 -13.20
CA GLN A 22 3.06 3.35 -13.35
C GLN A 22 2.32 3.52 -12.03
N LEU A 23 3.02 3.61 -10.90
CA LEU A 23 2.43 3.82 -9.57
C LEU A 23 2.21 5.32 -9.32
N ASP A 24 1.14 5.67 -8.59
CA ASP A 24 0.99 7.02 -8.04
C ASP A 24 2.05 7.32 -6.98
N SER A 25 2.29 8.61 -6.71
CA SER A 25 3.32 9.04 -5.75
C SER A 25 3.05 8.51 -4.34
N SER A 26 1.78 8.47 -3.93
CA SER A 26 1.38 7.96 -2.60
C SER A 26 1.74 6.49 -2.42
N LEU A 27 1.56 5.66 -3.45
CA LEU A 27 1.91 4.25 -3.43
C LEU A 27 3.42 4.04 -3.49
N GLN A 28 4.14 4.84 -4.27
CA GLN A 28 5.61 4.84 -4.28
C GLN A 28 6.18 5.14 -2.89
N ASP A 29 5.70 6.20 -2.24
CA ASP A 29 6.09 6.59 -0.87
C ASP A 29 5.74 5.49 0.14
N ALA A 30 4.54 4.91 0.03
CA ALA A 30 4.09 3.85 0.93
C ALA A 30 4.96 2.58 0.81
N LEU A 31 5.35 2.20 -0.42
CA LEU A 31 6.24 1.06 -0.68
C LEU A 31 7.67 1.35 -0.19
N ALA A 32 8.17 2.58 -0.40
CA ALA A 32 9.47 3.00 0.09
C ALA A 32 9.54 2.91 1.63
N LEU A 33 8.57 3.50 2.33
CA LEU A 33 8.46 3.40 3.79
C LEU A 33 8.29 1.95 4.27
N ALA A 34 7.50 1.14 3.56
CA ALA A 34 7.27 -0.25 3.94
C ALA A 34 8.54 -1.10 3.82
N ALA A 35 9.39 -0.81 2.82
CA ALA A 35 10.70 -1.42 2.67
C ALA A 35 11.66 -1.03 3.81
N LEU A 36 11.70 0.24 4.17
CA LEU A 36 12.48 0.75 5.32
C LEU A 36 12.08 0.06 6.62
N GLN A 37 10.77 0.00 6.87
CA GLN A 37 10.22 -0.65 8.04
C GLN A 37 10.54 -2.15 8.08
N ALA A 38 10.46 -2.84 6.93
CA ALA A 38 10.83 -4.24 6.82
C ALA A 38 12.29 -4.45 7.22
N LYS A 39 13.20 -3.65 6.66
CA LYS A 39 14.63 -3.75 6.95
C LYS A 39 14.96 -3.48 8.41
N ARG A 40 14.38 -2.43 9.03
CA ARG A 40 14.57 -2.15 10.47
C ARG A 40 14.15 -3.33 11.35
N LYS A 41 13.21 -4.15 10.88
CA LYS A 41 12.75 -5.38 11.54
C LYS A 41 13.55 -6.63 11.12
N GLY A 42 14.70 -6.47 10.45
CA GLY A 42 15.52 -7.58 9.95
C GLY A 42 14.87 -8.37 8.80
N LYS A 43 13.83 -7.83 8.17
CA LYS A 43 13.11 -8.49 7.08
C LYS A 43 13.61 -7.99 5.73
N ASN A 44 13.61 -8.89 4.76
CA ASN A 44 14.06 -8.66 3.39
C ASN A 44 12.91 -8.54 2.37
N HIS A 45 11.66 -8.52 2.83
CA HIS A 45 10.46 -8.46 2.00
C HIS A 45 9.40 -7.49 2.53
N ILE A 46 8.62 -6.90 1.63
CA ILE A 46 7.45 -6.08 1.97
C ILE A 46 6.23 -6.98 2.15
N SER A 47 5.64 -6.97 3.35
CA SER A 47 4.37 -7.66 3.62
C SER A 47 3.16 -6.73 3.48
N THR A 48 1.97 -7.29 3.27
CA THR A 48 0.71 -6.54 3.31
C THR A 48 0.54 -5.77 4.62
N ASN A 49 1.03 -6.32 5.74
CA ASN A 49 0.99 -5.64 7.03
C ASN A 49 1.88 -4.40 7.05
N ASN A 50 3.09 -4.46 6.47
CA ASN A 50 3.96 -3.29 6.38
C ASN A 50 3.28 -2.22 5.51
N LEU A 51 2.75 -2.61 4.35
CA LEU A 51 2.11 -1.67 3.43
C LEU A 51 0.85 -1.01 4.03
N PHE A 52 0.01 -1.76 4.75
CA PHE A 52 -1.17 -1.17 5.39
C PHE A 52 -0.77 -0.22 6.52
N ALA A 53 0.25 -0.56 7.31
CA ALA A 53 0.75 0.31 8.36
C ALA A 53 1.37 1.61 7.80
N THR A 54 2.03 1.55 6.64
CA THR A 54 2.59 2.74 5.99
C THR A 54 1.52 3.60 5.33
N LEU A 55 0.53 2.99 4.68
CA LEU A 55 -0.64 3.71 4.16
C LEU A 55 -1.44 4.37 5.28
N ARG A 56 -1.60 3.72 6.44
CA ARG A 56 -2.25 4.33 7.62
C ARG A 56 -1.46 5.52 8.15
N ARG A 57 -0.12 5.45 8.15
CA ARG A 57 0.74 6.60 8.55
C ARG A 57 0.64 7.75 7.56
N LEU A 58 0.85 7.47 6.27
CA LEU A 58 0.83 8.50 5.22
C LEU A 58 -0.56 9.11 5.06
N ASN A 59 -1.59 8.30 5.31
CA ASN A 59 -3.00 8.68 5.25
C ASN A 59 -3.38 9.47 3.98
N PRO A 60 -2.97 9.01 2.78
CA PRO A 60 -3.14 9.80 1.56
C PRO A 60 -4.63 9.95 1.21
N GLU A 61 -4.99 11.06 0.57
CA GLU A 61 -6.31 11.14 -0.08
C GLU A 61 -6.32 10.27 -1.34
N PRO A 62 -7.44 9.56 -1.64
CA PRO A 62 -8.70 9.59 -0.90
C PRO A 62 -8.81 8.53 0.22
N LEU A 63 -7.78 7.70 0.44
CA LEU A 63 -7.76 6.63 1.46
C LEU A 63 -8.06 7.12 2.88
N SER A 64 -7.73 8.36 3.22
CA SER A 64 -8.07 8.95 4.51
C SER A 64 -9.57 8.84 4.83
N ASN A 65 -10.43 9.08 3.84
CA ASN A 65 -11.89 9.01 4.01
C ASN A 65 -12.38 7.58 4.12
N PHE A 66 -11.69 6.64 3.47
CA PHE A 66 -11.96 5.21 3.64
C PHE A 66 -11.60 4.73 5.03
N PHE A 67 -10.43 5.12 5.55
CA PHE A 67 -9.98 4.72 6.89
C PHE A 67 -10.91 5.22 8.00
N LYS A 68 -11.48 6.43 7.86
CA LYS A 68 -12.51 6.95 8.79
C LYS A 68 -13.80 6.11 8.84
N LYS A 69 -14.07 5.27 7.84
CA LYS A 69 -15.25 4.38 7.78
C LYS A 69 -14.96 2.97 8.31
N LEU A 70 -13.70 2.66 8.63
CA LEU A 70 -13.31 1.39 9.23
C LEU A 70 -13.44 1.45 10.75
N PRO A 71 -13.70 0.31 11.41
CA PRO A 71 -13.54 0.19 12.86
C PRO A 71 -12.12 0.57 13.30
N THR A 72 -11.97 1.18 14.47
CA THR A 72 -10.70 1.71 15.00
C THR A 72 -9.55 0.70 14.94
N ASP A 73 -9.83 -0.56 15.30
CA ASP A 73 -8.80 -1.62 15.40
C ASP A 73 -8.60 -2.45 14.12
N ALA A 74 -9.31 -2.10 13.04
CA ALA A 74 -9.32 -2.89 11.80
C ALA A 74 -8.00 -2.84 11.04
N LEU A 75 -7.24 -1.75 11.19
CA LEU A 75 -5.94 -1.56 10.54
C LEU A 75 -4.79 -1.87 11.52
N PRO A 76 -3.62 -2.31 11.02
CA PRO A 76 -2.42 -2.38 11.84
C PRO A 76 -2.03 -0.99 12.33
N GLU A 77 -1.31 -0.91 13.45
CA GLU A 77 -0.74 0.35 13.94
C GLU A 77 0.13 1.02 12.87
N PRO A 78 0.04 2.35 12.73
CA PRO A 78 0.89 3.07 11.80
C PRO A 78 2.36 2.83 12.15
N ILE A 79 3.22 2.82 11.13
CA ILE A 79 4.65 2.77 11.40
C ILE A 79 5.10 4.05 12.13
N SER A 80 6.23 3.98 12.84
CA SER A 80 6.73 5.10 13.62
C SER A 80 7.16 6.28 12.73
N GLU A 81 7.00 7.50 13.24
CA GLU A 81 7.31 8.76 12.53
C GLU A 81 8.82 9.02 12.38
N ASP A 82 9.64 8.43 13.26
CA ASP A 82 11.11 8.46 13.23
C ASP A 82 11.71 7.73 12.00
N ILE A 83 10.88 7.04 11.23
CA ILE A 83 11.26 6.45 9.95
C ILE A 83 11.09 7.53 8.88
N SER A 84 12.15 8.26 8.55
CA SER A 84 12.19 9.10 7.35
C SER A 84 12.47 8.26 6.11
N VAL A 85 12.01 8.70 4.95
CA VAL A 85 12.37 8.03 3.70
C VAL A 85 13.84 8.30 3.39
N ASP A 86 14.66 7.24 3.37
CA ASP A 86 16.08 7.30 2.98
C ASP A 86 16.29 6.49 1.70
N ASP A 87 16.66 7.19 0.63
CA ASP A 87 16.90 6.68 -0.71
C ASP A 87 17.91 5.51 -0.74
N LYS A 88 18.91 5.53 0.15
CA LYS A 88 19.97 4.49 0.18
C LYS A 88 19.44 3.14 0.63
N ILE A 89 18.29 3.12 1.30
CA ILE A 89 17.80 1.92 1.98
C ILE A 89 16.77 1.17 1.13
N PHE A 90 16.01 1.86 0.27
CA PHE A 90 15.00 1.21 -0.59
C PHE A 90 15.61 0.10 -1.46
N GLY A 91 16.88 0.28 -1.87
CA GLY A 91 17.62 -0.70 -2.66
C GLY A 91 17.99 -2.01 -1.95
N LYS A 92 17.72 -2.21 -0.65
CA LYS A 92 18.07 -3.46 0.06
C LYS A 92 16.90 -4.43 0.29
N VAL A 93 15.67 -4.07 -0.10
CA VAL A 93 14.54 -4.99 -0.03
C VAL A 93 14.41 -5.77 -1.33
N TYR A 94 14.41 -7.09 -1.23
CA TYR A 94 14.58 -7.97 -2.37
C TYR A 94 13.25 -8.43 -2.97
N SER A 95 12.19 -8.51 -2.16
CA SER A 95 10.92 -9.08 -2.61
C SER A 95 9.67 -8.41 -2.03
N LEU A 96 8.57 -8.61 -2.75
CA LEU A 96 7.22 -8.34 -2.30
C LEU A 96 6.58 -9.65 -1.83
N SER A 97 5.68 -9.57 -0.86
CA SER A 97 4.83 -10.73 -0.54
C SER A 97 3.99 -11.12 -1.76
N PRO A 98 3.65 -12.42 -1.93
CA PRO A 98 2.87 -12.90 -3.07
C PRO A 98 1.56 -12.12 -3.27
N CYS A 99 0.88 -11.78 -2.18
CA CYS A 99 -0.31 -10.95 -2.16
C CYS A 99 -0.12 -9.58 -2.86
N ILE A 100 0.97 -8.88 -2.53
CA ILE A 100 1.27 -7.58 -3.14
C ILE A 100 1.65 -7.76 -4.61
N THR A 101 2.49 -8.76 -4.90
CA THR A 101 2.87 -9.07 -6.29
C THR A 101 1.65 -9.35 -7.15
N THR A 102 0.76 -10.27 -6.73
CA THR A 102 -0.46 -10.62 -7.47
C THR A 102 -1.35 -9.41 -7.70
N SER A 103 -1.56 -8.58 -6.67
CA SER A 103 -2.40 -7.38 -6.78
C SER A 103 -1.82 -6.39 -7.79
N LEU A 104 -0.53 -6.08 -7.69
CA LEU A 104 0.16 -5.18 -8.62
C LEU A 104 0.20 -5.75 -10.04
N THR A 105 0.44 -7.05 -10.21
CA THR A 105 0.42 -7.70 -11.54
C THR A 105 -0.96 -7.55 -12.17
N LYS A 106 -2.03 -7.88 -11.43
CA LYS A 106 -3.41 -7.72 -11.89
C LYS A 106 -3.73 -6.28 -12.26
N LEU A 107 -3.36 -5.31 -11.43
CA LEU A 107 -3.66 -3.91 -11.69
C LEU A 107 -2.84 -3.37 -12.88
N SER A 108 -1.58 -3.79 -13.00
CA SER A 108 -0.70 -3.40 -14.11
C SER A 108 -1.16 -3.91 -15.46
N SER A 109 -1.78 -5.10 -15.54
CA SER A 109 -2.27 -5.65 -16.80
C SER A 109 -3.49 -4.91 -17.38
N HIS A 110 -4.15 -4.05 -16.59
CA HIS A 110 -5.35 -3.30 -17.00
C HIS A 110 -5.07 -1.80 -17.18
N ILE A 111 -3.80 -1.40 -17.21
CA ILE A 111 -3.42 0.00 -17.45
C ILE A 111 -3.61 0.31 -18.92
N ILE A 112 -4.57 1.20 -19.18
CA ILE A 112 -4.65 1.93 -20.44
C ILE A 112 -3.67 3.10 -20.33
N SER A 113 -2.96 3.40 -21.41
CA SER A 113 -1.96 4.48 -21.51
C SER A 113 -2.42 5.75 -20.75
N GLN A 114 -1.52 6.30 -19.94
CA GLN A 114 -1.67 7.49 -19.07
C GLN A 114 -2.36 7.33 -17.69
N LYS A 115 -2.96 6.18 -17.35
CA LYS A 115 -3.50 5.97 -15.99
C LYS A 115 -2.47 5.33 -15.05
N LYS A 116 -2.26 5.91 -13.87
CA LYS A 116 -1.42 5.35 -12.79
C LYS A 116 -2.22 4.35 -11.95
N ILE A 117 -1.57 3.33 -11.41
CA ILE A 117 -2.09 2.48 -10.33
C ILE A 117 -2.08 3.29 -9.04
N THR A 118 -3.25 3.42 -8.42
CA THR A 118 -3.40 4.23 -7.23
C THR A 118 -3.20 3.44 -5.93
N SER A 119 -2.76 4.13 -4.89
CA SER A 119 -2.74 3.59 -3.52
C SER A 119 -4.11 3.05 -3.07
N GLN A 120 -5.18 3.71 -3.49
CA GLN A 120 -6.57 3.28 -3.29
C GLN A 120 -6.85 1.92 -3.93
N GLU A 121 -6.59 1.75 -5.22
CA GLU A 121 -6.88 0.53 -5.96
C GLU A 121 -6.14 -0.66 -5.34
N VAL A 122 -4.86 -0.47 -5.02
CA VAL A 122 -4.03 -1.50 -4.38
C VAL A 122 -4.57 -1.84 -2.99
N PHE A 123 -4.89 -0.83 -2.16
CA PHE A 123 -5.43 -1.10 -0.82
C PHE A 123 -6.74 -1.89 -0.88
N VAL A 124 -7.68 -1.49 -1.73
CA VAL A 124 -8.99 -2.15 -1.88
C VAL A 124 -8.82 -3.59 -2.37
N ASP A 125 -8.01 -3.81 -3.42
CA ASP A 125 -7.77 -5.15 -3.97
C ASP A 125 -7.12 -6.07 -2.91
N LEU A 126 -6.10 -5.60 -2.22
CA LEU A 126 -5.47 -6.33 -1.11
C LEU A 126 -6.47 -6.62 0.02
N ALA A 127 -7.24 -5.62 0.45
CA ALA A 127 -8.20 -5.75 1.55
C ALA A 127 -9.33 -6.73 1.23
N LYS A 128 -9.69 -6.91 -0.05
CA LYS A 128 -10.70 -7.87 -0.51
C LYS A 128 -10.15 -9.29 -0.64
N TYR A 129 -8.99 -9.45 -1.29
CA TYR A 129 -8.58 -10.75 -1.81
C TYR A 129 -7.40 -11.40 -1.11
N CYS A 130 -6.64 -10.67 -0.29
CA CYS A 130 -5.49 -11.25 0.40
C CYS A 130 -5.85 -11.98 1.70
N ARG A 131 -4.91 -12.79 2.21
CA ARG A 131 -5.09 -13.62 3.42
C ARG A 131 -4.04 -13.36 4.52
N GLY A 132 -3.22 -12.33 4.36
CA GLY A 132 -2.19 -11.95 5.34
C GLY A 132 -2.77 -11.39 6.66
N ASN A 133 -1.93 -11.23 7.68
CA ASN A 133 -2.36 -10.83 9.03
C ASN A 133 -3.16 -9.51 9.07
N ALA A 134 -2.81 -8.53 8.23
CA ALA A 134 -3.57 -7.29 8.13
C ALA A 134 -5.00 -7.51 7.63
N VAL A 135 -5.21 -8.42 6.68
CA VAL A 135 -6.55 -8.78 6.22
C VAL A 135 -7.28 -9.65 7.25
N LYS A 136 -6.59 -10.57 7.93
CA LYS A 136 -7.19 -11.30 9.05
C LYS A 136 -7.73 -10.35 10.11
N ARG A 137 -6.99 -9.30 10.46
CA ARG A 137 -7.43 -8.24 11.38
C ARG A 137 -8.67 -7.50 10.86
N LEU A 138 -8.70 -7.12 9.58
CA LEU A 138 -9.93 -6.58 8.96
C LEU A 138 -11.12 -7.54 9.18
N ARG A 139 -10.92 -8.84 8.93
CA ARG A 139 -11.98 -9.85 9.11
C ARG A 139 -12.44 -10.00 10.56
N THR A 140 -11.53 -10.01 11.53
CA THR A 140 -11.89 -10.09 12.96
C THR A 140 -12.68 -8.87 13.42
N CYS A 141 -12.49 -7.71 12.76
CA CYS A 141 -13.26 -6.49 13.01
C CYS A 141 -14.55 -6.40 12.16
N GLY A 142 -15.00 -7.50 11.54
CA GLY A 142 -16.21 -7.51 10.71
C GLY A 142 -16.07 -6.85 9.34
N VAL A 143 -14.86 -6.44 8.95
CA VAL A 143 -14.59 -5.83 7.64
C VAL A 143 -14.30 -6.93 6.62
N ASN A 144 -15.36 -7.47 6.03
CA ASN A 144 -15.31 -8.45 4.94
C ASN A 144 -15.33 -7.75 3.55
N PRO A 145 -15.14 -8.48 2.43
CA PRO A 145 -15.15 -7.88 1.10
C PRO A 145 -16.43 -7.08 0.77
N LYS A 146 -17.61 -7.57 1.20
CA LYS A 146 -18.88 -6.85 1.02
C LYS A 146 -18.90 -5.51 1.75
N LYS A 147 -18.32 -5.45 2.96
CA LYS A 147 -18.17 -4.20 3.71
C LYS A 147 -17.21 -3.24 3.02
N ILE A 148 -16.09 -3.73 2.48
CA ILE A 148 -15.18 -2.93 1.65
C ILE A 148 -15.94 -2.33 0.46
N ASP A 149 -16.69 -3.16 -0.29
CA ASP A 149 -17.48 -2.70 -1.44
C ASP A 149 -18.54 -1.65 -1.05
N SER A 150 -19.19 -1.83 0.10
CA SER A 150 -20.13 -0.86 0.63
C SER A 150 -19.47 0.49 0.93
N ILE A 151 -18.26 0.50 1.49
CA ILE A 151 -17.53 1.75 1.78
C ILE A 151 -17.09 2.41 0.47
N VAL A 152 -16.53 1.64 -0.46
CA VAL A 152 -16.16 2.10 -1.81
C VAL A 152 -17.35 2.79 -2.49
N LYS A 153 -18.54 2.15 -2.47
CA LYS A 153 -19.77 2.71 -3.03
C LYS A 153 -20.20 4.00 -2.34
N GLN A 154 -20.14 4.07 -1.00
CA GLN A 154 -20.48 5.26 -0.23
C GLN A 154 -19.57 6.46 -0.54
N LEU A 155 -18.31 6.20 -0.89
CA LEU A 155 -17.34 7.22 -1.26
C LEU A 155 -17.38 7.60 -2.74
N GLY A 156 -18.26 7.00 -3.54
CA GLY A 156 -18.37 7.26 -4.99
C GLY A 156 -17.16 6.77 -5.78
N TRP A 157 -16.41 5.81 -5.26
CA TRP A 157 -15.21 5.30 -5.91
C TRP A 157 -15.56 4.31 -7.02
N SER A 158 -14.96 4.49 -8.19
CA SER A 158 -14.99 3.49 -9.25
C SER A 158 -13.80 2.54 -9.07
N THR A 159 -14.06 1.35 -8.54
CA THR A 159 -13.05 0.27 -8.50
C THR A 159 -13.25 -0.59 -9.73
N LYS A 160 -12.22 -0.67 -10.59
CA LYS A 160 -12.20 -1.52 -11.77
C LYS A 160 -12.09 -3.01 -11.42
#